data_AF-A0A527R1N0-F1
#
_entry.id   AF-A0A527R1N0-F1
#
_cell.length_a   1.000
_cell.length_b   1.000
_cell.length_c   1.000
_cell.angle_alpha   90.00
_cell.angle_beta   90.00
_cell.angle_gamma   90.00
#
_symmetry.space_group_name_H-M   'P 1'
#
loop_
_entity.id
_entity.type
_entity.pdbx_description
1 polymer ?
#
loop_
_entity_poly.entity_id
_entity_poly.type
_entity_poly.pdbx_seq_one_letter_code
_entity_poly.pdbx_strand_id
1 'polypeptide(L)'
;MTGKRLIVAALVLALVQIGFLGWIIAGRAAILRNGKEVVLKIEPVDPRDLLRGDYISLGYDISRIPVKLIANIAPGKFSSDDTPIVVRLKKGADAYWQPTAAWFGEAPAPAAADEADIRGRVAEGWDLRSPDMTIAPEYGIERFYLPEGQGMAIQNDMRVRPFGIKLALSANGTAQIKALMDGDKTLFEEPLY
;
A
#
# COMPACT_ATOMS: atom_id res chain seq x y z
N MET A 1 -10.65 -47.00 7.72
CA MET A 1 -11.08 -46.24 6.52
C MET A 1 -10.51 -46.94 5.29
N THR A 2 -11.33 -47.26 4.29
CA THR A 2 -10.89 -47.97 3.07
C THR A 2 -10.01 -47.06 2.21
N GLY A 3 -8.89 -47.55 1.67
CA GLY A 3 -7.89 -46.74 0.95
C GLY A 3 -8.45 -45.86 -0.19
N LYS A 4 -9.50 -46.32 -0.88
CA LYS A 4 -10.21 -45.52 -1.91
C LYS A 4 -10.82 -44.23 -1.35
N ARG A 5 -11.34 -44.24 -0.12
CA ARG A 5 -11.90 -43.04 0.54
C ARG A 5 -10.81 -42.03 0.89
N LEU A 6 -9.61 -42.49 1.24
CA LEU A 6 -8.46 -41.62 1.50
C LEU A 6 -7.95 -40.95 0.22
N ILE A 7 -7.89 -41.68 -0.90
CA ILE A 7 -7.50 -41.11 -2.21
C ILE A 7 -8.51 -40.05 -2.65
N VAL A 8 -9.81 -40.33 -2.55
CA VAL A 8 -10.85 -39.34 -2.89
C VAL A 8 -10.74 -38.10 -1.99
N ALA A 9 -10.53 -38.28 -0.68
CA ALA A 9 -10.35 -37.15 0.24
C ALA A 9 -9.09 -36.33 -0.11
N ALA A 10 -7.98 -36.97 -0.46
CA ALA A 10 -6.75 -36.29 -0.87
C ALA A 10 -6.94 -35.48 -2.17
N LEU A 11 -7.66 -36.03 -3.16
CA LEU A 11 -7.96 -35.32 -4.40
C LEU A 11 -8.87 -34.11 -4.17
N VAL A 12 -9.89 -34.25 -3.33
CA VAL A 12 -10.76 -33.13 -2.96
C VAL A 12 -9.94 -32.04 -2.24
N LEU A 13 -9.08 -32.42 -1.30
CA LEU A 13 -8.21 -31.47 -0.60
C LEU A 13 -7.28 -30.73 -1.57
N ALA A 14 -6.66 -31.45 -2.52
CA ALA A 14 -5.79 -30.84 -3.53
C ALA A 14 -6.56 -29.85 -4.41
N LEU A 15 -7.79 -30.20 -4.85
CA LEU A 15 -8.62 -29.29 -5.64
C LEU A 15 -9.04 -28.05 -4.84
N VAL A 16 -9.35 -28.19 -3.55
CA VAL A 16 -9.64 -27.05 -2.67
C VAL A 16 -8.42 -26.15 -2.52
N GLN A 17 -7.22 -26.72 -2.35
CA GLN A 17 -5.97 -25.94 -2.26
C GLN A 17 -5.66 -25.20 -3.57
N ILE A 18 -5.79 -25.86 -4.72
CA ILE A 18 -5.60 -25.22 -6.04
C ILE A 18 -6.63 -24.11 -6.24
N GLY A 19 -7.90 -24.36 -5.92
CA GLY A 19 -8.96 -23.36 -5.99
C GLY A 19 -8.70 -22.16 -5.08
N PHE A 20 -8.21 -22.40 -3.87
CA PHE A 20 -7.84 -21.34 -2.92
C PHE A 20 -6.69 -20.48 -3.43
N LEU A 21 -5.62 -21.08 -3.97
CA LEU A 21 -4.52 -20.35 -4.60
C LEU A 21 -5.00 -19.53 -5.82
N GLY A 22 -5.83 -20.13 -6.66
CA GLY A 22 -6.44 -19.46 -7.81
C GLY A 22 -7.29 -18.25 -7.41
N TRP A 23 -8.06 -18.35 -6.32
CA TRP A 23 -8.83 -17.23 -5.76
C TRP A 23 -7.90 -16.07 -5.39
N ILE A 24 -6.81 -16.33 -4.65
CA ILE A 24 -5.87 -15.27 -4.23
C ILE A 24 -5.33 -14.49 -5.43
N ILE A 25 -4.94 -15.19 -6.50
CA ILE A 25 -4.42 -14.58 -7.74
C ILE A 25 -5.51 -13.75 -8.42
N ALA A 26 -6.70 -14.31 -8.58
CA ALA A 26 -7.84 -13.61 -9.19
C ALA A 26 -8.24 -12.36 -8.41
N GLY A 27 -8.15 -12.39 -7.08
CA GLY A 27 -8.38 -11.24 -6.22
C GLY A 27 -7.42 -10.08 -6.52
N ARG A 28 -6.11 -10.35 -6.59
CA ARG A 28 -5.10 -9.32 -6.94
C ARG A 28 -5.32 -8.75 -8.34
N ALA A 29 -5.53 -9.63 -9.33
CA ALA A 29 -5.80 -9.22 -10.70
C ALA A 29 -7.07 -8.36 -10.81
N ALA A 30 -8.11 -8.63 -10.02
CA ALA A 30 -9.32 -7.83 -9.99
C ALA A 30 -9.05 -6.40 -9.47
N ILE A 31 -8.18 -6.24 -8.48
CA ILE A 31 -7.77 -4.91 -7.97
C ILE A 31 -7.01 -4.15 -9.05
N LEU A 32 -6.04 -4.79 -9.70
CA LEU A 32 -5.28 -4.16 -10.78
C LEU A 32 -6.18 -3.77 -11.97
N ARG A 33 -7.24 -4.54 -12.25
CA ARG A 33 -8.15 -4.24 -13.37
C ARG A 33 -9.22 -3.19 -13.05
N ASN A 34 -9.85 -3.30 -11.87
CA ASN A 34 -11.05 -2.53 -11.53
C ASN A 34 -10.83 -1.52 -10.40
N GLY A 35 -9.66 -1.54 -9.75
CA GLY A 35 -9.32 -0.64 -8.67
C GLY A 35 -9.16 0.80 -9.15
N LYS A 36 -9.45 1.74 -8.25
CA LYS A 36 -9.29 3.17 -8.50
C LYS A 36 -7.81 3.51 -8.61
N GLU A 37 -7.43 4.16 -9.70
CA GLU A 37 -6.04 4.55 -9.91
C GLU A 37 -5.68 5.80 -9.10
N VAL A 38 -4.61 5.69 -8.34
CA VAL A 38 -4.07 6.75 -7.48
C VAL A 38 -2.59 6.88 -7.77
N VAL A 39 -2.10 8.10 -7.90
CA VAL A 39 -0.67 8.38 -8.10
C VAL A 39 -0.13 9.01 -6.82
N LEU A 40 0.83 8.34 -6.20
CA LEU A 40 1.50 8.83 -5.01
C LEU A 40 2.89 9.31 -5.36
N LYS A 41 3.31 10.39 -4.70
CA LYS A 41 4.68 10.89 -4.78
C LYS A 41 5.59 10.05 -3.89
N ILE A 42 6.77 9.73 -4.41
CA ILE A 42 7.77 8.94 -3.68
C ILE A 42 8.82 9.88 -3.08
N GLU A 43 9.19 9.63 -1.84
CA GLU A 43 10.37 10.20 -1.19
C GLU A 43 11.56 9.22 -1.31
N PRO A 44 12.76 9.70 -1.65
CA PRO A 44 13.94 8.85 -1.73
C PRO A 44 14.34 8.33 -0.34
N VAL A 45 14.47 7.01 -0.20
CA VAL A 45 14.93 6.34 1.03
C VAL A 45 16.38 5.87 0.87
N ASP A 46 17.21 6.14 1.89
CA ASP A 46 18.63 5.78 1.97
C ASP A 46 18.83 4.25 1.90
N PRO A 47 19.70 3.71 1.02
CA PRO A 47 19.87 2.26 0.86
C PRO A 47 20.41 1.60 2.13
N ARG A 48 19.63 0.68 2.68
CA ARG A 48 20.08 -0.27 3.71
C ARG A 48 19.70 -1.70 3.36
N ASP A 49 20.17 -2.21 2.22
CA ASP A 49 20.48 -3.64 2.04
C ASP A 49 21.11 -3.86 0.65
N LEU A 50 22.40 -4.23 0.58
CA LEU A 50 23.07 -4.58 -0.68
C LEU A 50 22.98 -6.08 -1.02
N LEU A 51 22.39 -6.90 -0.14
CA LEU A 51 22.56 -8.36 -0.15
C LEU A 51 21.26 -9.16 -0.27
N ARG A 52 20.11 -8.52 -0.53
CA ARG A 52 18.78 -9.18 -0.50
C ARG A 52 17.99 -9.09 -1.82
N GLY A 53 18.68 -8.85 -2.93
CA GLY A 53 18.10 -8.60 -4.27
C GLY A 53 17.84 -7.12 -4.55
N ASP A 54 17.54 -6.77 -5.80
CA ASP A 54 17.25 -5.39 -6.24
C ASP A 54 15.80 -5.03 -5.91
N TYR A 55 15.56 -4.57 -4.68
CA TYR A 55 14.32 -3.87 -4.33
C TYR A 55 14.65 -2.46 -3.86
N ILE A 56 13.76 -1.52 -4.15
CA ILE A 56 13.82 -0.16 -3.63
C ILE A 56 12.80 0.00 -2.51
N SER A 57 13.24 0.65 -1.43
CA SER A 57 12.35 1.09 -0.36
C SER A 57 11.70 2.41 -0.77
N LEU A 58 10.38 2.48 -0.69
CA LEU A 58 9.58 3.62 -1.11
C LEU A 58 9.05 4.34 0.13
N GLY A 59 9.46 5.60 0.30
CA GLY A 59 8.82 6.51 1.24
C GLY A 59 7.66 7.22 0.55
N TYR A 60 6.58 7.50 1.28
CA TYR A 60 5.43 8.21 0.74
C TYR A 60 5.07 9.42 1.60
N ASP A 61 4.63 10.50 0.95
CA ASP A 61 4.08 11.67 1.65
C ASP A 61 2.85 11.29 2.49
N ILE A 62 2.05 10.33 2.02
CA ILE A 62 0.90 9.80 2.75
C ILE A 62 1.30 9.01 4.00
N SER A 63 2.56 8.57 4.11
CA SER A 63 3.10 7.95 5.32
C SER A 63 3.59 8.98 6.35
N ARG A 64 3.29 10.27 6.19
CA ARG A 64 3.52 11.30 7.20
C ARG A 64 2.22 12.01 7.51
N ILE A 65 1.45 11.47 8.44
CA ILE A 65 0.13 11.97 8.78
C ILE A 65 0.20 12.78 10.08
N PRO A 66 -0.02 14.11 10.05
CA PRO A 66 -0.25 14.89 11.25
C PRO A 66 -1.41 14.33 12.08
N VAL A 67 -1.22 14.24 13.39
CA VAL A 67 -2.23 13.74 14.35
C VAL A 67 -3.55 14.50 14.23
N LYS A 68 -3.51 15.80 13.90
CA LYS A 68 -4.71 16.63 13.64
C LYS A 68 -5.60 16.18 12.49
N LEU A 69 -5.08 15.40 11.54
CA LEU A 69 -5.89 14.82 10.45
C LEU A 69 -6.67 13.59 10.91
N ILE A 70 -6.33 13.01 12.06
CA ILE A 70 -6.98 11.83 12.61
C ILE A 70 -8.20 12.28 13.41
N ALA A 71 -9.39 12.00 12.88
CA ALA A 71 -10.62 12.58 13.45
C ALA A 71 -11.14 11.84 14.69
N ASN A 72 -10.72 10.58 14.94
CA ASN A 72 -11.32 9.70 15.93
C ASN A 72 -10.36 9.28 17.07
N ILE A 73 -9.45 10.16 17.47
CA ILE A 73 -8.58 9.90 18.63
C ILE A 73 -9.44 9.94 19.90
N ALA A 74 -9.44 8.84 20.66
CA ALA A 74 -10.18 8.75 21.91
C ALA A 74 -9.62 9.75 22.96
N PRO A 75 -10.48 10.44 23.74
CA PRO A 75 -10.02 11.32 24.81
C PRO A 75 -9.12 10.58 25.80
N GLY A 76 -7.95 11.16 26.12
CA GLY A 76 -6.96 10.54 27.00
C GLY A 76 -6.05 9.51 26.34
N LYS A 77 -6.19 9.26 25.03
CA LYS A 77 -5.25 8.44 24.26
C LYS A 77 -4.05 9.29 23.83
N PHE A 78 -2.88 8.96 24.37
CA PHE A 78 -1.64 9.70 24.12
C PHE A 78 -0.64 8.94 23.24
N SER A 79 -0.89 7.66 22.99
CA SER A 79 -0.06 6.81 22.13
C SER A 79 -0.94 6.02 21.16
N SER A 80 -0.42 5.69 19.98
CA SER A 80 -1.03 4.70 19.11
C SER A 80 -0.90 3.30 19.72
N ASP A 81 -1.91 2.48 19.42
CA ASP A 81 -1.82 1.02 19.56
C ASP A 81 -1.50 0.43 18.18
N ASP A 82 -1.14 -0.84 18.14
CA ASP A 82 -1.00 -1.57 16.89
C ASP A 82 -2.38 -1.80 16.23
N THR A 83 -2.79 -0.88 15.35
CA THR A 83 -4.17 -0.77 14.86
C THR A 83 -4.22 -0.43 13.37
N PRO A 84 -5.23 -0.93 12.62
CA PRO A 84 -5.47 -0.47 11.26
C PRO A 84 -5.83 1.02 11.23
N ILE A 85 -5.44 1.69 10.16
CA ILE A 85 -5.82 3.08 9.86
C ILE A 85 -6.35 3.15 8.43
N VAL A 86 -7.37 3.98 8.23
CA VAL A 86 -7.84 4.40 6.91
C VAL A 86 -7.43 5.85 6.71
N VAL A 87 -6.77 6.13 5.60
CA VAL A 87 -6.38 7.48 5.19
C VAL A 87 -7.15 7.83 3.93
N ARG A 88 -7.85 8.95 3.95
CA ARG A 88 -8.54 9.50 2.79
C ARG A 88 -7.60 10.37 2.00
N LEU A 89 -7.58 10.11 0.71
CA LEU A 89 -6.76 10.78 -0.27
C LEU A 89 -7.65 11.60 -1.21
N LYS A 90 -7.14 12.76 -1.63
CA LYS A 90 -7.71 13.56 -2.70
C LYS A 90 -6.63 13.96 -3.68
N LYS A 91 -6.99 14.03 -4.97
CA LYS A 91 -6.05 14.45 -6.01
C LYS A 91 -5.69 15.93 -5.83
N GLY A 92 -4.40 16.20 -5.65
CA GLY A 92 -3.82 17.54 -5.57
C GLY A 92 -3.67 18.21 -6.93
N ALA A 93 -3.26 19.48 -6.91
CA ALA A 93 -3.04 20.28 -8.11
C ALA A 93 -1.85 19.78 -8.97
N ASP A 94 -0.91 19.07 -8.34
CA ASP A 94 0.27 18.46 -8.92
C ASP A 94 0.00 17.04 -9.48
N ALA A 95 -1.27 16.66 -9.61
CA ALA A 95 -1.75 15.33 -10.02
C ALA A 95 -1.43 14.17 -9.05
N TYR A 96 -0.65 14.42 -8.00
CA TYR A 96 -0.40 13.47 -6.91
C TYR A 96 -1.53 13.52 -5.88
N TRP A 97 -1.81 12.39 -5.27
CA TRP A 97 -2.84 12.27 -4.25
C TRP A 97 -2.27 12.56 -2.86
N GLN A 98 -2.98 13.39 -2.10
CA GLN A 98 -2.56 13.89 -0.80
C GLN A 98 -3.57 13.49 0.28
N PRO A 99 -3.11 13.29 1.54
CA PRO A 99 -3.99 12.92 2.64
C PRO A 99 -4.84 14.12 3.08
N THR A 100 -6.15 13.90 3.21
CA THR A 100 -7.11 14.93 3.65
C THR A 100 -7.73 14.62 5.00
N ALA A 101 -7.88 13.34 5.36
CA ALA A 101 -8.39 12.89 6.64
C ALA A 101 -7.90 11.48 6.96
N ALA A 102 -7.91 11.10 8.24
CA ALA A 102 -7.58 9.75 8.66
C ALA A 102 -8.45 9.29 9.83
N TRP A 103 -8.63 7.97 9.95
CA TRP A 103 -9.36 7.33 11.05
C TRP A 103 -8.68 6.03 11.44
N PHE A 104 -8.51 5.79 12.73
CA PHE A 104 -8.19 4.45 13.23
C PHE A 104 -9.39 3.51 13.02
N GLY A 105 -9.16 2.30 12.52
CA GLY A 105 -10.20 1.34 12.17
C GLY A 105 -10.81 1.63 10.80
N GLU A 106 -12.08 2.05 10.78
CA GLU A 106 -12.84 2.28 9.55
C GLU A 106 -13.21 3.75 9.37
N ALA A 107 -13.29 4.19 8.11
CA ALA A 107 -13.80 5.52 7.79
C ALA A 107 -15.32 5.60 8.05
N PRO A 108 -15.84 6.73 8.54
CA PRO A 108 -17.26 6.87 8.91
C PRO A 108 -18.21 6.86 7.70
N ALA A 109 -17.70 7.16 6.51
CA ALA A 109 -18.44 7.16 5.26
C ALA A 109 -17.52 6.67 4.12
N PRO A 110 -18.05 6.07 3.05
CA PRO A 110 -17.25 5.71 1.89
C PRO A 110 -16.67 6.96 1.20
N ALA A 111 -15.52 6.79 0.53
CA ALA A 111 -14.91 7.84 -0.27
C ALA A 111 -15.81 8.29 -1.43
N ALA A 112 -15.82 9.59 -1.70
CA ALA A 112 -16.50 10.16 -2.87
C ALA A 112 -15.82 9.77 -4.20
N ALA A 113 -16.46 10.07 -5.33
CA ALA A 113 -15.93 9.74 -6.66
C ALA A 113 -14.55 10.39 -6.96
N ASP A 114 -14.23 11.52 -6.34
CA ASP A 114 -12.95 12.24 -6.42
C ASP A 114 -11.99 11.94 -5.27
N GLU A 115 -12.38 11.07 -4.33
CA GLU A 115 -11.61 10.69 -3.14
C GLU A 115 -11.27 9.20 -3.15
N ALA A 116 -10.21 8.79 -2.47
CA ALA A 116 -9.87 7.39 -2.36
C ALA A 116 -9.43 7.07 -0.93
N ASP A 117 -9.93 5.98 -0.38
CA ASP A 117 -9.50 5.52 0.94
C ASP A 117 -8.40 4.48 0.76
N ILE A 118 -7.27 4.67 1.44
CA ILE A 118 -6.19 3.69 1.52
C ILE A 118 -6.10 3.14 2.96
N ARG A 119 -6.03 1.81 3.09
CA ARG A 119 -5.85 1.13 4.37
C ARG A 119 -4.38 0.89 4.62
N GLY A 120 -3.95 1.23 5.83
CA GLY A 120 -2.63 0.92 6.35
C GLY A 120 -2.70 0.41 7.78
N ARG A 121 -1.53 0.27 8.39
CA ARG A 121 -1.34 -0.13 9.78
C ARG A 121 -0.41 0.87 10.47
N VAL A 122 -0.74 1.23 11.70
CA VAL A 122 0.11 2.07 12.53
C VAL A 122 0.64 1.18 13.65
N ALA A 123 1.96 1.15 13.81
CA ALA A 123 2.59 0.42 14.90
C ALA A 123 2.22 1.02 16.27
N GLU A 124 2.43 0.28 17.34
CA GLU A 124 2.29 0.82 18.70
C GLU A 124 3.39 1.85 19.02
N GLY A 125 3.08 2.81 19.91
CA GLY A 125 4.09 3.71 20.48
C GLY A 125 4.27 5.06 19.80
N TRP A 126 3.47 5.41 18.78
CA TRP A 126 3.49 6.74 18.20
C TRP A 126 2.80 7.76 19.11
N ASP A 127 3.42 8.92 19.32
CA ASP A 127 2.88 9.98 20.15
C ASP A 127 1.69 10.69 19.46
N LEU A 128 0.55 10.73 20.15
CA LEU A 128 -0.69 11.35 19.72
C LEU A 128 -1.05 12.62 20.54
N ARG A 129 -0.16 13.07 21.43
CA ARG A 129 -0.43 14.20 22.34
C ARG A 129 -0.52 15.54 21.63
N SER A 130 0.33 15.75 20.63
CA SER A 130 0.40 17.02 19.92
C SER A 130 -0.26 16.90 18.54
N PRO A 131 -1.13 17.84 18.15
CA PRO A 131 -1.77 17.85 16.84
C PRO A 131 -0.79 17.94 15.67
N ASP A 132 0.40 18.51 15.90
CA ASP A 132 1.44 18.67 14.89
C ASP A 132 2.48 17.55 14.88
N MET A 133 2.42 16.58 15.82
CA MET A 133 3.19 15.35 15.67
C MET A 133 2.66 14.57 14.47
N THR A 134 3.57 13.86 13.81
CA THR A 134 3.25 13.02 12.65
C THR A 134 3.41 11.56 13.02
N ILE A 135 2.47 10.74 12.57
CA ILE A 135 2.59 9.28 12.61
C ILE A 135 2.94 8.74 11.23
N ALA A 136 3.58 7.57 11.19
CA ALA A 136 3.92 6.90 9.95
C ALA A 136 3.16 5.58 9.78
N PRO A 137 2.03 5.59 9.06
CA PRO A 137 1.35 4.36 8.67
C PRO A 137 2.09 3.62 7.55
N GLU A 138 2.07 2.29 7.62
CA GLU A 138 2.54 1.37 6.60
C GLU A 138 1.35 0.81 5.81
N TYR A 139 1.45 0.81 4.49
CA TYR A 139 0.40 0.42 3.54
C TYR A 139 0.69 -0.91 2.83
N GLY A 140 1.86 -1.51 3.07
CA GLY A 140 2.28 -2.77 2.44
C GLY A 140 2.77 -2.60 1.00
N ILE A 141 3.08 -1.36 0.60
CA ILE A 141 3.59 -0.97 -0.73
C ILE A 141 4.96 -0.30 -0.64
N GLU A 142 5.58 -0.29 0.53
CA GLU A 142 6.87 0.36 0.80
C GLU A 142 8.04 -0.33 0.10
N ARG A 143 7.80 -1.48 -0.57
CA ARG A 143 8.84 -2.23 -1.29
C ARG A 143 8.42 -2.46 -2.72
N PHE A 144 9.30 -2.10 -3.64
CA PHE A 144 9.13 -2.35 -5.06
C PHE A 144 10.30 -3.15 -5.61
N TYR A 145 9.98 -4.29 -6.22
CA TYR A 145 10.98 -5.24 -6.71
C TYR A 145 11.30 -4.95 -8.17
N LEU A 146 12.59 -4.83 -8.47
CA LEU A 146 13.10 -4.54 -9.80
C LEU A 146 13.86 -5.76 -10.34
N PRO A 147 13.99 -5.87 -11.68
CA PRO A 147 14.95 -6.80 -12.27
C PRO A 147 16.37 -6.52 -11.76
N GLU A 148 17.17 -7.57 -11.60
CA GLU A 148 18.55 -7.46 -11.13
C GLU A 148 19.38 -6.48 -11.98
N GLY A 149 20.17 -5.64 -11.31
CA GLY A 149 21.05 -4.62 -11.90
C GLY A 149 20.39 -3.26 -12.16
N GLN A 150 19.08 -3.10 -11.97
CA GLN A 150 18.37 -1.85 -12.25
C GLN A 150 18.11 -0.98 -11.01
N GLY A 151 18.19 -1.55 -9.80
CA GLY A 151 17.84 -0.84 -8.56
C GLY A 151 18.68 0.42 -8.32
N MET A 152 20.00 0.31 -8.48
CA MET A 152 20.95 1.40 -8.18
C MET A 152 20.80 2.61 -9.11
N ALA A 153 20.54 2.40 -10.41
CA ALA A 153 20.38 3.50 -11.37
C ALA A 153 19.11 4.30 -11.08
N ILE A 154 17.99 3.60 -10.88
CA ILE A 154 16.71 4.21 -10.53
C ILE A 154 16.82 4.95 -9.20
N GLN A 155 17.45 4.36 -8.19
CA GLN A 155 17.60 4.99 -6.87
C GLN A 155 18.47 6.25 -6.90
N ASN A 156 19.53 6.28 -7.72
CA ASN A 156 20.31 7.50 -7.96
C ASN A 156 19.47 8.58 -8.65
N ASP A 157 18.66 8.21 -9.63
CA ASP A 157 17.74 9.14 -10.30
C ASP A 157 16.71 9.72 -9.34
N MET A 158 16.17 8.91 -8.40
CA MET A 158 15.22 9.36 -7.37
C MET A 158 15.79 10.41 -6.42
N ARG A 159 17.13 10.52 -6.30
CA ARG A 159 17.78 11.58 -5.51
C ARG A 159 17.83 12.92 -6.25
N VAL A 160 17.72 12.89 -7.58
CA VAL A 160 17.90 14.06 -8.45
C VAL A 160 16.57 14.59 -8.98
N ARG A 161 15.56 13.72 -9.17
CA ARG A 161 14.25 14.09 -9.68
C ARG A 161 13.10 13.33 -8.98
N PRO A 162 11.88 13.88 -8.95
CA PRO A 162 10.75 13.26 -8.27
C PRO A 162 10.21 12.06 -9.06
N PHE A 163 9.93 10.97 -8.35
CA PHE A 163 9.27 9.78 -8.90
C PHE A 163 7.86 9.64 -8.32
N GLY A 164 7.00 8.94 -9.04
CA GLY A 164 5.65 8.58 -8.62
C GLY A 164 5.42 7.07 -8.65
N ILE A 165 4.56 6.57 -7.78
CA ILE A 165 3.97 5.24 -7.94
C ILE A 165 2.52 5.41 -8.37
N LYS A 166 2.15 4.72 -9.45
CA LYS A 166 0.75 4.46 -9.77
C LYS A 166 0.29 3.23 -9.01
N LEU A 167 -0.78 3.37 -8.25
CA LEU A 167 -1.44 2.33 -7.48
C LEU A 167 -2.83 2.05 -8.04
N ALA A 168 -3.32 0.84 -7.82
CA ALA A 168 -4.72 0.51 -7.85
C ALA A 168 -5.23 0.30 -6.41
N LEU A 169 -6.28 1.02 -6.04
CA LEU A 169 -6.98 0.87 -4.77
C LEU A 169 -8.28 0.10 -4.96
N SER A 170 -8.47 -0.96 -4.20
CA SER A 170 -9.76 -1.66 -4.13
C SER A 170 -10.79 -0.88 -3.32
N ALA A 171 -12.06 -1.27 -3.41
CA ALA A 171 -13.15 -0.63 -2.66
C ALA A 171 -13.00 -0.72 -1.12
N ASN A 172 -12.23 -1.69 -0.63
CA ASN A 172 -11.88 -1.81 0.79
C ASN A 172 -10.57 -1.11 1.16
N GLY A 173 -9.96 -0.34 0.24
CA GLY A 173 -8.74 0.43 0.46
C GLY A 173 -7.42 -0.33 0.43
N THR A 174 -7.41 -1.61 -0.01
CA THR A 174 -6.16 -2.34 -0.25
C THR A 174 -5.45 -1.77 -1.47
N ALA A 175 -4.18 -1.41 -1.31
CA ALA A 175 -3.34 -0.93 -2.39
C ALA A 175 -2.59 -2.07 -3.10
N GLN A 176 -2.44 -1.94 -4.41
CA GLN A 176 -1.53 -2.73 -5.23
C GLN A 176 -0.73 -1.78 -6.13
N ILE A 177 0.56 -2.04 -6.29
CA ILE A 177 1.40 -1.27 -7.21
C ILE A 177 1.05 -1.67 -8.64
N LYS A 178 0.87 -0.66 -9.49
CA LYS A 178 0.70 -0.84 -10.94
C LYS A 178 1.97 -0.49 -11.68
N ALA A 179 2.57 0.64 -11.34
CA ALA A 179 3.70 1.14 -12.10
C ALA A 179 4.58 2.11 -11.31
N LEU A 180 5.87 2.09 -11.63
CA LEU A 180 6.83 3.12 -11.26
C LEU A 180 6.88 4.18 -12.36
N MET A 181 6.69 5.44 -11.98
CA MET A 181 6.63 6.60 -12.86
C MET A 181 7.79 7.57 -12.58
N ASP A 182 8.30 8.16 -13.65
CA ASP A 182 9.28 9.24 -13.64
C ASP A 182 8.65 10.44 -14.37
N GLY A 183 8.12 11.38 -13.60
CA GLY A 183 7.18 12.37 -14.11
C GLY A 183 5.97 11.70 -14.79
N ASP A 184 5.77 12.00 -16.07
CA ASP A 184 4.68 11.44 -16.89
C ASP A 184 5.03 10.10 -17.55
N LYS A 185 6.29 9.64 -17.45
CA LYS A 185 6.77 8.43 -18.11
C LYS A 185 6.66 7.21 -17.19
N THR A 186 5.97 6.18 -17.64
CA THR A 186 6.02 4.85 -17.00
C THR A 186 7.38 4.20 -17.26
N LEU A 187 8.12 3.90 -16.19
CA LEU A 187 9.40 3.19 -16.27
C LEU A 187 9.25 1.69 -16.14
N PHE A 188 8.33 1.26 -15.26
CA PHE A 188 8.02 -0.15 -15.05
C PHE A 188 6.53 -0.31 -14.81
N GLU A 189 5.95 -1.37 -15.35
CA GLU A 189 4.57 -1.76 -15.12
C GLU A 189 4.53 -3.21 -14.64
N GLU A 190 3.82 -3.45 -13.56
CA GLU A 190 3.70 -4.78 -12.98
C GLU A 190 2.75 -5.63 -13.85
N PRO A 191 3.18 -6.82 -14.29
CA PRO A 191 2.32 -7.69 -15.08
C PRO A 191 1.11 -8.13 -14.26
N LEU A 192 -0.02 -8.30 -14.93
CA LEU A 192 -1.27 -8.71 -14.28
C LEU A 192 -1.26 -10.17 -13.77
N TYR A 193 -0.29 -10.97 -14.21
CA TYR A 193 -0.18 -12.41 -13.99
C TYR A 193 1.27 -12.89 -13.95
#